data_AF-A0A2P5X776-F1
#
_entry.id   AF-A0A2P5X776-F1
#
_cell.length_a   1.000
_cell.length_b   1.000
_cell.length_c   1.000
_cell.angle_alpha   90.00
_cell.angle_beta   90.00
_cell.angle_gamma   90.00
#
_symmetry.space_group_name_H-M   'P 1'
#
loop_
_entity.id
_entity.type
_entity.pdbx_description
1 polymer ?
#
loop_
_entity_poly.entity_id
_entity_poly.type
_entity_poly.pdbx_seq_one_letter_code
_entity_poly.pdbx_strand_id
1 'polypeptide(L)'
;MEAGHVFVEHVRDAMVANHQMARRFQTLHYPCAHVVAACAKVSLNVDQFIDEVYTLECTLRVWENEFPVLHDLSTWEVPWINFELIPDKGLRRNPKGRPQSSRIRNEMDIREKFDGKLCGLCRVAGHNQSKCPLRNYHTGQSSRSDRN
;
A
#
# COMPACT_ATOMS: atom_id res chain seq x y z
N MET A 1 -37.62 0.26 34.50
CA MET A 1 -36.18 0.18 34.15
C MET A 1 -36.05 -1.04 33.25
N GLU A 2 -36.02 -0.81 31.93
CA GLU A 2 -36.17 -1.87 30.93
C GLU A 2 -34.89 -2.69 30.75
N ALA A 3 -35.04 -4.00 30.60
CA ALA A 3 -33.97 -4.99 30.45
C ALA A 3 -32.97 -4.68 29.31
N GLY A 4 -33.37 -3.89 28.30
CA GLY A 4 -32.48 -3.44 27.23
C GLY A 4 -31.36 -2.50 27.70
N HIS A 5 -31.64 -1.60 28.65
CA HIS A 5 -30.64 -0.67 29.17
C HIS A 5 -29.56 -1.39 29.99
N VAL A 6 -29.96 -2.40 30.76
CA VAL A 6 -29.04 -3.21 31.57
C VAL A 6 -28.12 -4.05 30.68
N PHE A 7 -28.58 -4.47 29.50
CA PHE A 7 -27.81 -5.27 28.56
C PHE A 7 -26.77 -4.43 27.80
N VAL A 8 -27.11 -3.19 27.43
CA VAL A 8 -26.18 -2.24 26.79
C VAL A 8 -25.03 -1.87 27.74
N GLU A 9 -25.35 -1.61 29.01
CA GLU A 9 -24.33 -1.35 30.05
C GLU A 9 -23.44 -2.59 30.27
N HIS A 10 -24.00 -3.80 30.32
CA HIS A 10 -23.19 -5.02 30.43
C HIS A 10 -22.26 -5.26 29.22
N VAL A 11 -22.72 -4.96 28.00
CA VAL A 11 -21.88 -5.05 26.80
C VAL A 11 -20.74 -4.02 26.89
N ARG A 12 -21.05 -2.80 27.33
CA ARG A 12 -20.06 -1.74 27.57
C ARG A 12 -19.03 -2.13 28.63
N ASP A 13 -19.47 -2.69 29.76
CA ASP A 13 -18.61 -3.15 30.85
C ASP A 13 -17.73 -4.34 30.45
N ALA A 14 -18.30 -5.31 29.73
CA ALA A 14 -17.56 -6.45 29.18
C ALA A 14 -16.54 -6.02 28.12
N MET A 15 -16.84 -4.97 27.35
CA MET A 15 -15.91 -4.36 26.39
C MET A 15 -14.78 -3.61 27.09
N VAL A 16 -15.05 -2.92 28.20
CA VAL A 16 -14.04 -2.23 29.01
C VAL A 16 -13.08 -3.24 29.68
N ALA A 17 -13.57 -4.41 30.10
CA ALA A 17 -12.75 -5.45 30.71
C ALA A 17 -11.75 -6.13 29.74
N ASN A 18 -11.93 -6.00 28.42
CA ASN A 18 -11.12 -6.70 27.41
C ASN A 18 -9.89 -5.87 26.95
N HIS A 19 -8.90 -5.75 27.85
CA HIS A 19 -7.79 -4.79 27.86
C HIS A 19 -6.94 -4.66 26.56
N GLN A 20 -6.88 -5.66 25.68
CA GLN A 20 -6.01 -5.62 24.48
C GLN A 20 -6.71 -5.12 23.20
N MET A 21 -8.02 -5.36 23.07
CA MET A 21 -8.85 -4.87 21.95
C MET A 21 -9.65 -3.61 22.32
N ALA A 22 -9.94 -3.42 23.61
CA ALA A 22 -10.60 -2.22 24.13
C ALA A 22 -9.78 -0.95 23.90
N ARG A 23 -8.43 -1.02 23.90
CA ARG A 23 -7.59 0.17 23.70
C ARG A 23 -7.86 0.88 22.38
N ARG A 24 -8.02 0.16 21.28
CA ARG A 24 -8.29 0.81 19.97
C ARG A 24 -9.66 1.48 19.95
N PHE A 25 -10.66 0.84 20.53
CA PHE A 25 -12.01 1.41 20.66
C PHE A 25 -11.99 2.65 21.57
N GLN A 26 -11.31 2.58 22.71
CA GLN A 26 -11.18 3.69 23.66
C GLN A 26 -10.35 4.85 23.12
N THR A 27 -9.33 4.59 22.30
CA THR A 27 -8.47 5.64 21.73
C THR A 27 -9.04 6.26 20.46
N LEU A 28 -9.62 5.44 19.58
CA LEU A 28 -10.17 5.92 18.32
C LEU A 28 -11.64 6.30 18.44
N HIS A 29 -12.31 5.99 19.55
CA HIS A 29 -13.74 6.24 19.71
C HIS A 29 -14.60 5.65 18.56
N TYR A 30 -14.11 4.55 17.97
CA TYR A 30 -14.69 3.89 16.80
C TYR A 30 -14.75 2.36 17.01
N PRO A 31 -15.91 1.70 16.79
CA PRO A 31 -16.11 0.27 16.99
C PRO A 31 -15.05 -0.61 16.33
N CYS A 32 -14.42 -1.50 17.10
CA CYS A 32 -13.55 -2.53 16.52
C CYS A 32 -14.40 -3.67 15.93
N ALA A 33 -13.81 -4.53 15.09
CA ALA A 33 -14.52 -5.65 14.45
C ALA A 33 -15.26 -6.56 15.45
N HIS A 34 -14.74 -6.72 16.67
CA HIS A 34 -15.40 -7.50 17.74
C HIS A 34 -16.70 -6.83 18.23
N VAL A 35 -16.71 -5.51 18.36
CA VAL A 35 -17.89 -4.72 18.73
C VAL A 35 -18.95 -4.86 17.66
N VAL A 36 -18.57 -4.73 16.38
CA VAL A 36 -19.49 -4.91 15.24
C VAL A 36 -20.09 -6.32 15.24
N ALA A 37 -19.27 -7.35 15.44
CA ALA A 37 -19.72 -8.75 15.46
C ALA A 37 -20.64 -9.05 16.66
N ALA A 38 -20.34 -8.50 17.85
CA ALA A 38 -21.19 -8.62 19.02
C ALA A 38 -22.54 -7.93 18.79
N CYS A 39 -22.54 -6.70 18.26
CA CYS A 39 -23.76 -5.96 17.93
C CYS A 39 -24.64 -6.73 16.94
N ALA A 40 -24.04 -7.31 15.89
CA ALA A 40 -24.76 -8.15 14.93
C ALA A 40 -25.38 -9.39 15.58
N LYS A 41 -24.69 -10.02 16.54
CA LYS A 41 -25.17 -11.21 17.26
C LYS A 41 -26.39 -10.91 18.14
N VAL A 42 -26.46 -9.71 18.70
CA VAL A 42 -27.54 -9.29 19.62
C VAL A 42 -28.51 -8.29 19.01
N SER A 43 -28.44 -8.09 17.68
CA SER A 43 -29.30 -7.16 16.92
C SER A 43 -29.29 -5.72 17.45
N LEU A 44 -28.12 -5.24 17.91
CA LEU A 44 -27.92 -3.84 18.28
C LEU A 44 -27.41 -3.05 17.08
N ASN A 45 -27.81 -1.77 17.01
CA ASN A 45 -27.24 -0.83 16.05
C ASN A 45 -25.83 -0.44 16.49
N VAL A 46 -24.83 -0.74 15.64
CA VAL A 46 -23.43 -0.41 15.89
C VAL A 46 -23.15 1.09 15.90
N ASP A 47 -23.97 1.88 15.19
CA ASP A 47 -23.79 3.33 15.06
C ASP A 47 -23.90 4.05 16.42
N GLN A 48 -24.61 3.46 17.38
CA GLN A 48 -24.72 3.98 18.75
C GLN A 48 -23.39 3.95 19.53
N PHE A 49 -22.39 3.27 19.01
CA PHE A 49 -21.05 3.16 19.58
C PHE A 49 -19.99 3.93 18.78
N ILE A 50 -20.39 4.64 17.72
CA ILE A 50 -19.53 5.55 16.96
C ILE A 50 -19.65 6.93 17.60
N ASP A 51 -18.51 7.54 17.93
CA ASP A 51 -18.47 8.87 18.53
C ASP A 51 -18.86 9.97 17.52
N GLU A 52 -19.48 11.03 18.03
CA GLU A 52 -19.97 12.16 17.26
C GLU A 52 -18.88 12.84 16.42
N VAL A 53 -17.60 12.74 16.81
CA VAL A 53 -16.47 13.28 16.03
C VAL A 53 -16.39 12.71 14.61
N TYR A 54 -16.97 11.53 14.36
CA TYR A 54 -17.02 10.91 13.03
C TYR A 54 -18.27 11.29 12.22
N THR A 55 -19.14 12.13 12.77
CA THR A 55 -20.28 12.64 12.00
C THR A 55 -19.81 13.58 10.90
N LEU A 56 -20.61 13.63 9.82
CA LEU A 56 -20.38 14.59 8.74
C LEU A 56 -20.41 16.02 9.26
N GLU A 57 -21.30 16.34 10.20
CA GLU A 57 -21.40 17.66 10.83
C GLU A 57 -20.11 18.06 11.55
N CYS A 58 -19.57 17.19 12.42
CA CYS A 58 -18.28 17.45 13.09
C CYS A 58 -17.14 17.59 12.08
N THR A 59 -17.12 16.75 11.04
CA THR A 59 -16.12 16.85 9.97
C THR A 59 -16.21 18.21 9.27
N LEU A 60 -17.41 18.63 8.87
CA LEU A 60 -17.61 19.93 8.23
C LEU A 60 -17.16 21.07 9.12
N ARG A 61 -17.48 21.06 10.42
CA ARG A 61 -17.04 22.08 11.38
C ARG A 61 -15.52 22.15 11.53
N VAL A 62 -14.82 21.02 11.47
CA VAL A 62 -13.34 20.99 11.49
C VAL A 62 -12.77 21.66 10.24
N TRP A 63 -13.36 21.39 9.08
CA TRP A 63 -12.93 21.91 7.77
C TRP A 63 -13.59 23.23 7.36
N GLU A 64 -14.50 23.78 8.17
CA GLU A 64 -15.21 25.04 7.91
C GLU A 64 -14.26 26.24 7.96
N ASN A 65 -13.16 26.11 8.68
CA ASN A 65 -12.17 27.17 8.78
C ASN A 65 -11.58 27.47 7.41
N GLU A 66 -11.70 28.73 6.99
CA GLU A 66 -10.97 29.23 5.84
C GLU A 66 -9.47 29.15 6.13
N PHE A 67 -8.72 28.47 5.27
CA PHE A 67 -7.28 28.58 5.30
C PHE A 67 -6.94 30.07 5.09
N PRO A 68 -6.12 30.68 5.97
CA PRO A 68 -5.69 32.05 5.72
C PRO A 68 -5.02 32.08 4.35
N VAL A 69 -5.41 33.06 3.54
CA VAL A 69 -4.75 33.28 2.26
C VAL A 69 -3.28 33.49 2.56
N LEU A 70 -2.42 32.64 2.01
CA LEU A 70 -0.99 32.87 2.07
C LEU A 70 -0.73 34.22 1.39
N HIS A 71 -0.41 35.23 2.19
CA HIS A 71 -0.07 36.54 1.66
C HIS A 71 1.15 36.42 0.75
N ASP A 72 1.28 37.35 -0.19
CA ASP A 72 2.42 37.38 -1.09
C ASP A 72 3.73 37.32 -0.29
N LEU A 73 4.71 36.56 -0.79
CA LEU A 73 5.98 36.34 -0.10
C LEU A 73 6.70 37.65 0.25
N SER A 74 6.44 38.74 -0.49
CA SER A 74 7.02 40.07 -0.20
C SER A 74 6.46 40.73 1.06
N THR A 75 5.33 40.25 1.59
CA THR A 75 4.65 40.82 2.77
C THR A 75 4.98 40.10 4.07
N TRP A 76 5.80 39.04 4.02
CA TRP A 76 6.17 38.26 5.21
C TRP A 76 7.20 39.02 6.04
N GLU A 77 6.91 39.27 7.32
CA GLU A 77 7.82 39.98 8.25
C GLU A 77 9.11 39.22 8.56
N VAL A 78 9.12 37.90 8.30
CA VAL A 78 10.29 37.07 8.48
C VAL A 78 11.12 37.17 7.19
N PRO A 79 12.34 37.74 7.23
CA PRO A 79 13.25 37.68 6.09
C PRO A 79 13.37 36.24 5.68
N TRP A 80 13.26 35.95 4.37
CA TRP A 80 13.45 34.60 3.84
C TRP A 80 14.68 34.02 4.51
N ILE A 81 14.48 33.04 5.39
CA ILE A 81 15.60 32.35 5.98
C ILE A 81 16.21 31.66 4.78
N ASN A 82 17.36 32.16 4.34
CA ASN A 82 18.23 31.53 3.34
C ASN A 82 18.78 30.23 3.95
N PHE A 83 17.92 29.34 4.45
CA PHE A 83 18.34 27.99 4.71
C PHE A 83 18.55 27.37 3.35
N GLU A 84 19.82 27.13 3.04
CA GLU A 84 20.16 26.21 1.99
C GLU A 84 19.56 24.86 2.39
N LEU A 85 18.54 24.42 1.66
CA LEU A 85 18.04 23.04 1.75
C LEU A 85 19.17 22.13 1.27
N ILE A 86 20.06 21.75 2.19
CA ILE A 86 21.14 20.80 1.93
C ILE A 86 20.50 19.41 1.95
N PRO A 87 20.35 18.73 0.80
CA PRO A 87 19.79 17.39 0.78
C PRO A 87 20.76 16.47 1.52
N ASP A 88 20.25 15.66 2.44
CA ASP A 88 21.05 14.65 3.11
C ASP A 88 21.64 13.70 2.07
N LYS A 89 22.97 13.71 1.95
CA LYS A 89 23.72 12.87 1.02
C LYS A 89 23.51 11.38 1.30
N GLY A 90 23.24 11.00 2.55
CA GLY A 90 22.95 9.63 2.98
C GLY A 90 21.58 9.11 2.56
N LEU A 91 20.62 10.00 2.30
CA LEU A 91 19.27 9.65 1.82
C LEU A 91 19.13 9.70 0.29
N ARG A 92 20.21 10.06 -0.42
CA ARG A 92 20.18 10.10 -1.89
C ARG A 92 20.05 8.69 -2.44
N ARG A 93 18.98 8.45 -3.20
CA ARG A 93 18.90 7.26 -4.05
C ARG A 93 20.01 7.32 -5.09
N ASN A 94 20.72 6.22 -5.29
CA ASN A 94 21.75 6.13 -6.32
C ASN A 94 21.15 6.51 -7.68
N PRO A 95 21.67 7.55 -8.36
CA PRO A 95 21.10 8.04 -9.63
C PRO A 95 21.34 7.09 -10.79
N LYS A 96 22.24 6.11 -10.63
CA LYS A 96 22.58 5.13 -11.66
C LYS A 96 22.07 3.75 -11.30
N GLY A 97 21.29 3.17 -12.21
CA GLY A 97 20.85 1.78 -12.16
C GLY A 97 19.57 1.55 -11.36
N ARG A 98 19.09 0.31 -11.41
CA ARG A 98 17.92 -0.13 -10.64
C ARG A 98 18.27 -0.13 -9.15
N PRO A 99 17.40 0.37 -8.25
CA PRO A 99 17.58 0.22 -6.82
C PRO A 99 17.89 -1.23 -6.46
N GLN A 100 18.88 -1.43 -5.59
CA GLN A 100 19.15 -2.76 -5.04
C GLN A 100 17.88 -3.27 -4.37
N SER A 101 17.40 -4.43 -4.81
CA SER A 101 16.24 -5.06 -4.22
C SER A 101 16.62 -5.54 -2.82
N SER A 102 16.01 -4.99 -1.77
CA SER A 102 16.07 -5.52 -0.41
C SER A 102 15.21 -6.77 -0.22
N ARG A 103 14.47 -7.17 -1.26
CA ARG A 103 13.58 -8.33 -1.22
C ARG A 103 14.38 -9.61 -1.03
N ILE A 104 14.16 -10.28 0.10
CA ILE A 104 14.64 -11.64 0.36
C ILE A 104 13.96 -12.57 -0.65
N ARG A 105 14.76 -13.38 -1.36
CA ARG A 105 14.21 -14.36 -2.30
C ARG A 105 13.50 -15.46 -1.52
N ASN A 106 12.32 -15.86 -1.99
CA ASN A 106 11.58 -17.00 -1.47
C ASN A 106 11.46 -18.11 -2.52
N GLU A 107 10.84 -19.22 -2.16
CA GLU A 107 10.68 -20.40 -3.02
C GLU A 107 10.00 -20.08 -4.37
N MET A 108 9.07 -19.10 -4.40
CA MET A 108 8.41 -18.69 -5.65
C MET A 108 9.36 -18.01 -6.65
N ASP A 109 10.52 -17.52 -6.20
CA ASP A 109 11.55 -16.93 -7.08
C ASP A 109 12.56 -17.96 -7.59
N ILE A 110 12.56 -19.16 -7.01
CA ILE A 110 13.45 -20.24 -7.41
C ILE A 110 12.83 -20.88 -8.64
N ARG A 111 13.32 -20.50 -9.81
CA ARG A 111 12.92 -21.15 -11.05
C ARG A 111 13.52 -22.56 -11.06
N GLU A 112 12.69 -23.58 -11.25
CA GLU A 112 13.14 -24.97 -11.37
C GLU A 112 14.30 -25.08 -12.36
N LYS A 113 15.28 -25.93 -12.03
CA LYS A 113 16.39 -26.26 -12.92
C LYS A 113 15.81 -27.00 -14.12
N PHE A 114 15.48 -26.26 -15.17
CA PHE A 114 15.03 -26.87 -16.41
C PHE A 114 16.17 -27.70 -17.00
N ASP A 115 15.89 -28.94 -17.37
CA ASP A 115 16.82 -29.81 -18.09
C ASP A 115 17.34 -29.03 -19.30
N GLY A 116 18.67 -28.88 -19.36
CA GLY A 116 19.43 -27.93 -20.18
C GLY A 116 18.68 -27.28 -21.35
N LYS A 117 18.64 -25.94 -21.35
CA LYS A 117 17.98 -25.13 -22.39
C LYS A 117 18.23 -25.69 -23.80
N LEU A 118 17.14 -26.05 -24.48
CA LEU A 118 17.18 -26.43 -25.89
C LEU A 118 17.50 -25.21 -26.75
N CYS A 119 18.19 -25.45 -27.87
CA CYS A 119 18.41 -24.41 -28.86
C CYS A 119 17.08 -23.85 -29.38
N GLY A 120 16.95 -22.52 -29.41
CA GLY A 120 15.72 -21.86 -29.89
C GLY A 120 15.38 -22.13 -31.36
N LEU A 121 16.36 -22.55 -32.17
CA LEU A 121 16.17 -22.85 -33.60
C LEU A 121 15.90 -24.33 -33.86
N CYS A 122 16.83 -25.21 -33.47
CA CYS A 122 16.74 -26.64 -33.78
C CYS A 122 16.13 -27.49 -32.65
N ARG A 123 15.82 -26.90 -31.50
CA ARG A 123 15.27 -27.59 -30.31
C ARG A 123 16.16 -28.71 -29.75
N VAL A 124 17.45 -28.75 -30.11
CA VAL A 124 18.41 -29.72 -29.57
C VAL A 124 19.19 -29.10 -28.40
N ALA A 125 19.44 -29.89 -27.36
CA ALA A 125 20.26 -29.49 -26.21
C ALA A 125 21.74 -29.33 -26.60
N GLY A 126 22.53 -28.68 -25.74
CA GLY A 126 24.00 -28.60 -25.89
C GLY A 126 24.52 -27.35 -26.61
N HIS A 127 23.66 -26.52 -27.20
CA HIS A 127 24.04 -25.21 -27.73
C HIS A 127 22.91 -24.21 -27.67
N ASN A 128 23.25 -22.92 -27.69
CA ASN A 128 22.28 -21.84 -27.77
C ASN A 128 22.04 -21.44 -29.24
N GLN A 129 20.99 -20.65 -29.48
CA GLN A 129 20.61 -20.17 -30.82
C GLN A 129 21.77 -19.51 -31.58
N SER A 130 22.64 -18.75 -30.91
CA SER A 130 23.79 -18.09 -31.55
C SER A 130 24.83 -19.06 -32.11
N LYS A 131 24.97 -20.24 -31.52
CA LYS A 131 25.93 -21.28 -31.94
C LYS A 131 25.25 -22.42 -32.72
N CYS A 132 24.02 -22.22 -33.18
CA CYS A 132 23.27 -23.25 -33.88
C CYS A 132 23.81 -23.46 -35.30
N PRO A 133 24.13 -24.70 -35.71
CA PRO A 133 24.51 -25.01 -37.09
C PRO A 133 23.45 -24.57 -38.12
N LEU A 134 22.17 -24.58 -37.73
CA LEU A 134 21.05 -24.18 -38.59
C LEU A 134 20.85 -22.65 -38.69
N ARG A 135 21.63 -21.85 -37.97
CA ARG A 135 21.47 -20.39 -37.92
C ARG A 135 21.66 -19.72 -39.29
N ASN A 136 22.58 -20.21 -40.10
CA ASN A 136 22.87 -19.65 -41.43
C ASN A 136 21.76 -19.95 -42.45
N TYR A 137 21.01 -21.03 -42.29
CA TYR A 137 19.91 -21.40 -43.18
C TYR A 137 18.67 -20.53 -42.97
N HIS A 138 18.36 -20.14 -41.73
CA HIS A 138 17.25 -19.22 -41.44
C HIS A 138 17.56 -17.76 -41.82
N THR A 139 18.83 -17.35 -41.71
CA THR A 139 19.21 -15.96 -42.03
C THR A 139 19.12 -15.67 -43.54
N GLY A 140 19.32 -16.69 -44.40
CA GLY A 140 19.24 -16.55 -45.86
C GLY A 140 17.82 -16.55 -46.45
N GLN A 141 16.77 -16.84 -45.67
CA GLN A 141 15.38 -16.85 -46.15
C GLN A 141 14.65 -15.52 -45.93
N SER A 142 15.19 -14.60 -45.12
CA SER A 142 14.53 -13.31 -44.82
C SER A 142 14.76 -12.22 -45.87
N SER A 143 15.58 -12.47 -46.90
CA SER A 143 16.02 -11.43 -47.85
C SER A 143 15.38 -11.50 -49.23
N ARG A 144 14.29 -12.25 -49.41
CA ARG A 144 13.56 -12.32 -50.70
C ARG A 144 12.08 -12.03 -50.49
N SER A 145 11.77 -10.76 -50.32
CA SER A 145 10.44 -10.20 -50.59
C SER A 145 10.61 -8.79 -51.17
N ASP A 146 11.18 -8.71 -52.37
CA ASP A 146 10.92 -7.60 -53.29
C ASP A 146 9.57 -7.87 -53.96
N ARG A 147 8.55 -7.07 -53.63
CA ARG A 147 7.41 -6.82 -54.53
C ARG A 147 6.95 -5.37 -54.38
N ASN A 148 7.31 -4.62 -55.42
CA ASN A 148 6.51 -3.56 -56.02
C ASN A 148 5.14 -4.11 -56.44
#